data_AF-A0A4R0JV35-F1
#
_entry.id   AF-A0A4R0JV35-F1
#
_cell.length_a   1.000
_cell.length_b   1.000
_cell.length_c   1.000
_cell.angle_alpha   90.00
_cell.angle_beta   90.00
_cell.angle_gamma   90.00
#
_symmetry.space_group_name_H-M   'P 1'
#
loop_
_entity.id
_entity.type
_entity.pdbx_description
1 polymer ?
#
loop_
_entity_poly.entity_id
_entity_poly.type
_entity_poly.pdbx_seq_one_letter_code
_entity_poly.pdbx_strand_id
1 'polypeptide(L)'
;MSGFTIELSTPFPSGFTGGLGGPQQGGHQPPHWYIEYGMDLGADDGTDVYATFDGHITRMSPHVPSDDSGKVYGAQLFVRAHNDMMGGFYTHMTDVPPELTVGSAVSRGDWLGRVFAFDGIPAHLHLALVEIVGGLPGGSYQGVDLYGHVVEAANSDLVASVAFARDGTPPVVGG
;
A
#
# COMPACT_ATOMS: atom_id res chain seq x y z
N MET A 1 25.69 7.02 3.10
CA MET A 1 24.99 5.90 3.78
C MET A 1 24.72 4.84 2.72
N SER A 2 24.79 3.55 3.04
CA SER A 2 24.43 2.51 2.08
C SER A 2 22.90 2.43 1.96
N GLY A 3 22.41 2.27 0.73
CA GLY A 3 20.99 2.02 0.44
C GLY A 3 20.46 0.72 1.04
N PHE A 4 19.20 0.41 0.77
CA PHE A 4 18.57 -0.86 1.13
C PHE A 4 17.68 -1.36 -0.02
N THR A 5 17.36 -2.65 -0.01
CA THR A 5 16.48 -3.27 -1.00
C THR A 5 15.30 -3.91 -0.31
N ILE A 6 14.10 -3.79 -0.89
CA ILE A 6 12.88 -4.46 -0.47
C ILE A 6 12.35 -5.27 -1.64
N GLU A 7 11.99 -6.53 -1.38
CA GLU A 7 11.24 -7.34 -2.34
C GLU A 7 9.77 -6.96 -2.28
N LEU A 8 9.21 -6.60 -3.44
CA LEU A 8 7.82 -6.17 -3.60
C LEU A 8 7.09 -7.08 -4.58
N SER A 9 5.84 -7.43 -4.27
CA SER A 9 4.90 -8.03 -5.22
C SER A 9 3.61 -7.22 -5.28
N THR A 10 2.80 -7.48 -6.30
CA THR A 10 1.45 -6.93 -6.39
C THR A 10 0.59 -7.34 -5.19
N PRO A 11 -0.33 -6.46 -4.71
CA PRO A 11 -1.34 -6.87 -3.73
C PRO A 11 -2.44 -7.74 -4.36
N PHE A 12 -2.47 -7.86 -5.69
CA PHE A 12 -3.46 -8.61 -6.46
C PHE A 12 -2.78 -9.63 -7.39
N PRO A 13 -2.38 -10.82 -6.87
CA PRO A 13 -1.90 -11.92 -7.71
C PRO A 13 -3.02 -12.47 -8.63
N SER A 14 -4.28 -12.18 -8.31
CA SER A 14 -5.44 -12.34 -9.19
C SER A 14 -6.52 -11.29 -8.85
N GLY A 15 -7.51 -11.12 -9.73
CA GLY A 15 -8.68 -10.26 -9.49
C GLY A 15 -8.48 -8.77 -9.80
N PHE A 16 -7.29 -8.35 -10.25
CA PHE A 16 -7.06 -6.97 -10.69
C PHE A 16 -7.80 -6.70 -12.01
N THR A 17 -8.55 -5.59 -12.05
CA THR A 17 -9.37 -5.20 -13.21
C THR A 17 -8.79 -4.01 -13.98
N GLY A 18 -7.93 -3.20 -13.35
CA GLY A 18 -7.25 -2.09 -14.01
C GLY A 18 -6.76 -1.02 -13.04
N GLY A 19 -5.83 -0.18 -13.49
CA GLY A 19 -5.39 0.99 -12.74
C GLY A 19 -6.40 2.13 -12.86
N LEU A 20 -6.82 2.71 -11.73
CA LEU A 20 -7.82 3.79 -11.69
C LEU A 20 -7.25 5.17 -11.39
N GLY A 21 -5.96 5.24 -11.03
CA GLY A 21 -5.25 6.48 -10.72
C GLY A 21 -3.94 6.17 -10.02
N GLY A 22 -2.89 6.89 -10.38
CA GLY A 22 -1.59 6.81 -9.72
C GLY A 22 -1.16 8.15 -9.12
N PRO A 23 0.06 8.20 -8.55
CA PRO A 23 0.59 9.40 -7.91
C PRO A 23 0.40 10.66 -8.75
N GLN A 24 -0.06 11.73 -8.10
CA GLN A 24 -0.28 13.05 -8.69
C GLN A 24 -1.35 13.10 -9.80
N GLN A 25 -2.21 12.07 -9.92
CA GLN A 25 -3.30 12.02 -10.89
C GLN A 25 -4.67 12.12 -10.21
N GLY A 26 -5.63 12.80 -10.86
CA GLY A 26 -7.00 12.91 -10.35
C GLY A 26 -7.06 13.46 -8.93
N GLY A 27 -7.64 12.69 -8.00
CA GLY A 27 -7.77 13.04 -6.58
C GLY A 27 -6.49 12.89 -5.75
N HIS A 28 -5.43 12.29 -6.30
CA HIS A 28 -4.16 12.08 -5.61
C HIS A 28 -3.34 13.36 -5.63
N GLN A 29 -3.62 14.26 -4.70
CA GLN A 29 -3.05 15.61 -4.63
C GLN A 29 -2.39 15.87 -3.27
N PRO A 30 -1.41 16.79 -3.19
CA PRO A 30 -0.79 17.22 -1.94
C PRO A 30 -1.81 17.75 -0.92
N PRO A 31 -1.46 17.86 0.39
CA PRO A 31 -0.09 17.77 0.95
C PRO A 31 0.25 16.44 1.62
N HIS A 32 -0.67 15.48 1.61
CA HIS A 32 -0.49 14.24 2.35
C HIS A 32 0.09 13.17 1.45
N TRP A 33 1.28 12.64 1.77
CA TRP A 33 1.96 11.63 0.94
C TRP A 33 1.07 10.41 0.64
N TYR A 34 0.27 9.97 1.61
CA TYR A 34 -0.62 8.82 1.48
C TYR A 34 -1.85 9.11 0.61
N ILE A 35 -2.01 10.35 0.14
CA ILE A 35 -3.00 10.74 -0.87
C ILE A 35 -2.27 11.06 -2.17
N GLU A 36 -1.25 11.92 -2.12
CA GLU A 36 -0.48 12.38 -3.28
C GLU A 36 0.23 11.25 -4.04
N TYR A 37 0.72 10.24 -3.31
CA TYR A 37 1.38 9.05 -3.86
C TYR A 37 0.51 7.80 -3.72
N GLY A 38 -0.80 7.99 -3.64
CA GLY A 38 -1.77 6.91 -3.72
C GLY A 38 -1.70 6.19 -5.07
N MET A 39 -2.15 4.94 -5.06
CA MET A 39 -2.38 4.11 -6.23
C MET A 39 -3.74 3.44 -6.04
N ASP A 40 -4.68 3.80 -6.88
CA ASP A 40 -6.01 3.20 -6.88
C ASP A 40 -5.99 2.01 -7.83
N LEU A 41 -5.90 0.82 -7.24
CA LEU A 41 -5.77 -0.45 -7.91
C LEU A 41 -7.15 -1.12 -7.99
N GLY A 42 -7.76 -1.06 -9.17
CA GLY A 42 -9.11 -1.56 -9.41
C GLY A 42 -9.20 -3.09 -9.28
N ALA A 43 -10.23 -3.54 -8.59
CA ALA A 43 -10.61 -4.93 -8.41
C ALA A 43 -12.08 -5.00 -7.97
N ASP A 44 -12.74 -6.13 -8.22
CA ASP A 44 -14.15 -6.29 -7.82
C ASP A 44 -14.30 -6.32 -6.29
N ASP A 45 -15.48 -5.95 -5.79
CA ASP A 45 -15.83 -6.06 -4.37
C ASP A 45 -15.57 -7.49 -3.85
N GLY A 46 -14.97 -7.60 -2.67
CA GLY A 46 -14.61 -8.90 -2.10
C GLY A 46 -13.35 -9.56 -2.67
N THR A 47 -12.64 -8.94 -3.61
CA THR A 47 -11.34 -9.45 -4.10
C THR A 47 -10.32 -9.47 -2.96
N ASP A 48 -9.59 -10.57 -2.80
CA ASP A 48 -8.55 -10.70 -1.77
C ASP A 48 -7.39 -9.71 -1.99
N VAL A 49 -6.94 -9.11 -0.89
CA VAL A 49 -5.79 -8.19 -0.85
C VAL A 49 -4.66 -8.83 -0.07
N TYR A 50 -3.45 -8.78 -0.62
CA TYR A 50 -2.26 -9.38 -0.02
C TYR A 50 -1.19 -8.33 0.32
N ALA A 51 -0.38 -8.62 1.33
CA ALA A 51 0.75 -7.79 1.71
C ALA A 51 1.78 -7.73 0.59
N THR A 52 2.21 -6.51 0.23
CA THR A 52 3.13 -6.33 -0.91
C THR A 52 4.59 -6.56 -0.55
N PHE A 53 4.96 -6.53 0.74
CA PHE A 53 6.32 -6.75 1.24
C PHE A 53 6.31 -7.29 2.68
N ASP A 54 7.45 -7.80 3.13
CA ASP A 54 7.65 -8.27 4.51
C ASP A 54 7.74 -7.10 5.50
N GLY A 55 7.00 -7.18 6.60
CA GLY A 55 6.96 -6.09 7.56
C GLY A 55 6.17 -6.38 8.83
N HIS A 56 5.73 -5.29 9.46
CA HIS A 56 4.86 -5.34 10.63
C HIS A 56 3.89 -4.16 10.64
N ILE A 57 2.70 -4.37 11.20
CA ILE A 57 1.65 -3.36 11.28
C ILE A 57 2.01 -2.34 12.36
N THR A 58 2.05 -1.06 12.02
CA THR A 58 2.36 0.04 12.95
C THR A 58 1.19 0.98 13.19
N ARG A 59 0.19 0.98 12.31
CA ARG A 59 -1.11 1.61 12.52
C ARG A 59 -2.21 0.75 11.92
N MET A 60 -3.37 0.76 12.58
CA MET A 60 -4.55 0.06 12.11
C MET A 60 -5.79 0.81 12.58
N SER A 61 -6.73 1.00 11.65
CA SER A 61 -8.12 1.36 11.94
C SER A 61 -8.99 0.26 11.33
N PRO A 62 -9.73 -0.53 12.14
CA PRO A 62 -10.62 -1.55 11.58
C PRO A 62 -11.76 -0.91 10.79
N HIS A 63 -12.38 -1.69 9.91
CA HIS A 63 -13.57 -1.24 9.19
C HIS A 63 -14.76 -1.12 10.14
N VAL A 64 -15.31 0.10 10.24
CA VAL A 64 -16.52 0.39 11.00
C VAL A 64 -17.53 1.04 10.03
N PRO A 65 -18.54 0.31 9.54
CA PRO A 65 -19.41 0.80 8.47
C PRO A 65 -20.15 2.12 8.78
N SER A 66 -20.35 2.45 10.07
CA SER A 66 -20.97 3.73 10.46
C SER A 66 -20.06 4.94 10.26
N ASP A 67 -18.76 4.72 10.09
CA ASP A 67 -17.75 5.76 9.92
C ASP A 67 -17.46 6.02 8.43
N ASP A 68 -17.99 5.16 7.54
CA ASP A 68 -17.80 5.28 6.11
C ASP A 68 -18.44 6.57 5.56
N SER A 69 -17.67 7.22 4.71
CA SER A 69 -18.03 8.42 3.99
C SER A 69 -17.44 8.34 2.58
N GLY A 70 -17.92 9.17 1.65
CA GLY A 70 -17.43 9.17 0.27
C GLY A 70 -15.94 9.49 0.07
N LYS A 71 -15.15 9.67 1.13
CA LYS A 71 -13.68 9.83 1.08
C LYS A 71 -12.91 8.93 2.03
N VAL A 72 -13.54 8.48 3.12
CA VAL A 72 -12.90 7.67 4.15
C VAL A 72 -13.84 6.51 4.40
N TYR A 73 -13.44 5.31 3.97
CA TYR A 73 -14.24 4.10 4.10
C TYR A 73 -13.34 2.86 4.13
N GLY A 74 -13.85 1.80 4.75
CA GLY A 74 -13.10 0.56 4.95
C GLY A 74 -12.03 0.66 6.04
N ALA A 75 -11.35 -0.46 6.27
CA ALA A 75 -10.20 -0.58 7.15
C ALA A 75 -8.97 0.14 6.56
N GLN A 76 -8.10 0.60 7.44
CA GLN A 76 -6.83 1.26 7.11
C GLN A 76 -5.68 0.56 7.83
N LEU A 77 -4.65 0.16 7.10
CA LEU A 77 -3.45 -0.46 7.66
C LEU A 77 -2.21 0.33 7.21
N PHE A 78 -1.26 0.51 8.12
CA PHE A 78 0.07 0.99 7.78
C PHE A 78 1.12 -0.04 8.20
N VAL A 79 1.73 -0.69 7.20
CA VAL A 79 2.80 -1.69 7.37
C VAL A 79 4.14 -1.01 7.19
N ARG A 80 5.10 -1.28 8.08
CA ARG A 80 6.50 -0.89 7.88
C ARG A 80 7.35 -2.09 7.56
N ALA A 81 8.30 -1.92 6.65
CA ALA A 81 9.29 -2.93 6.34
C ALA A 81 10.11 -3.28 7.60
N HIS A 82 10.73 -4.47 7.60
CA HIS A 82 11.52 -4.95 8.74
C HIS A 82 12.63 -3.98 9.21
N ASN A 83 13.10 -3.09 8.33
CA ASN A 83 14.13 -2.09 8.63
C ASN A 83 13.56 -0.72 9.07
N ASP A 84 12.24 -0.58 9.19
CA ASP A 84 11.53 0.67 9.52
C ASP A 84 11.81 1.86 8.59
N MET A 85 12.37 1.60 7.40
CA MET A 85 12.80 2.64 6.45
C MET A 85 11.90 2.75 5.23
N MET A 86 10.89 1.90 5.13
CA MET A 86 9.87 1.94 4.09
C MET A 86 8.53 1.54 4.71
N GLY A 87 7.42 2.05 4.17
CA GLY A 87 6.09 1.61 4.58
C GLY A 87 5.06 1.65 3.47
N GLY A 88 3.94 0.99 3.72
CA GLY A 88 2.78 0.90 2.82
C GLY A 88 1.49 1.19 3.58
N PHE A 89 0.69 2.09 3.04
CA PHE A 89 -0.65 2.42 3.52
C PHE A 89 -1.68 1.73 2.62
N TYR A 90 -2.52 0.89 3.21
CA TYR A 90 -3.58 0.13 2.55
C TYR A 90 -4.93 0.63 3.11
N THR A 91 -5.88 0.98 2.24
CA THR A 91 -7.25 1.34 2.65
C THR A 91 -8.28 0.90 1.62
N HIS A 92 -9.57 1.07 1.95
CA HIS A 92 -10.72 0.60 1.17
C HIS A 92 -10.83 -0.92 1.19
N MET A 93 -10.58 -1.47 2.38
CA MET A 93 -10.61 -2.89 2.65
C MET A 93 -11.68 -3.25 3.69
N THR A 94 -12.11 -4.50 3.69
CA THR A 94 -12.93 -5.10 4.75
C THR A 94 -12.35 -6.48 5.09
N ASP A 95 -12.97 -7.17 6.04
CA ASP A 95 -12.64 -8.55 6.41
C ASP A 95 -11.17 -8.74 6.83
N VAL A 96 -10.54 -7.70 7.39
CA VAL A 96 -9.18 -7.81 7.92
C VAL A 96 -9.19 -8.84 9.07
N PRO A 97 -8.29 -9.85 9.06
CA PRO A 97 -8.27 -10.86 10.10
C PRO A 97 -8.19 -10.23 11.50
N PRO A 98 -9.02 -10.66 12.48
CA PRO A 98 -9.05 -10.07 13.81
C PRO A 98 -7.74 -10.22 14.60
N GLU A 99 -6.88 -11.16 14.22
CA GLU A 99 -5.54 -11.37 14.76
C GLU A 99 -4.48 -10.40 14.21
N LEU A 100 -4.74 -9.77 13.07
CA LEU A 100 -3.89 -8.69 12.59
C LEU A 100 -4.17 -7.45 13.43
N THR A 101 -3.17 -7.03 14.19
CA THR A 101 -3.23 -5.87 15.08
C THR A 101 -1.91 -5.10 15.00
N VAL A 102 -1.84 -3.93 15.62
CA VAL A 102 -0.56 -3.19 15.71
C VAL A 102 0.49 -4.07 16.41
N GLY A 103 1.63 -4.26 15.75
CA GLY A 103 2.71 -5.14 16.17
C GLY A 103 2.71 -6.51 15.49
N SER A 104 1.63 -6.91 14.81
CA SER A 104 1.61 -8.16 14.04
C SER A 104 2.63 -8.09 12.90
N ALA A 105 3.42 -9.15 12.75
CA ALA A 105 4.26 -9.35 11.58
C ALA A 105 3.40 -9.81 10.41
N VAL A 106 3.79 -9.40 9.21
CA VAL A 106 3.21 -9.86 7.94
C VAL A 106 4.34 -10.19 6.97
N SER A 107 4.19 -11.27 6.23
CA SER A 107 5.05 -11.63 5.11
C SER A 107 4.41 -11.19 3.80
N ARG A 108 5.24 -10.91 2.80
CA ARG A 108 4.80 -10.67 1.43
C ARG A 108 3.94 -11.83 0.95
N GLY A 109 2.74 -11.53 0.46
CA GLY A 109 1.75 -12.54 0.06
C GLY A 109 0.85 -13.03 1.19
N ASP A 110 1.00 -12.54 2.42
CA ASP A 110 0.01 -12.79 3.47
C ASP A 110 -1.30 -12.07 3.14
N TRP A 111 -2.42 -12.74 3.39
CA TRP A 111 -3.74 -12.18 3.19
C TRP A 111 -4.04 -11.10 4.24
N LEU A 112 -4.44 -9.91 3.78
CA LEU A 112 -4.71 -8.74 4.62
C LEU A 112 -6.21 -8.41 4.75
N GLY A 113 -7.05 -9.03 3.93
CA GLY A 113 -8.49 -8.76 3.88
C GLY A 113 -8.99 -8.74 2.44
N ARG A 114 -10.08 -8.01 2.19
CA ARG A 114 -10.71 -7.91 0.88
C ARG A 114 -10.95 -6.47 0.48
N VAL A 115 -10.99 -6.20 -0.82
CA VAL A 115 -11.50 -4.95 -1.38
C VAL A 115 -12.93 -4.73 -0.90
N PHE A 116 -13.23 -3.50 -0.51
CA PHE A 116 -14.55 -3.08 -0.09
C PHE A 116 -15.07 -2.00 -1.05
N ALA A 117 -16.22 -2.26 -1.67
CA ALA A 117 -16.89 -1.28 -2.53
C ALA A 117 -17.68 -0.26 -1.72
N PHE A 118 -17.63 1.00 -2.17
CA PHE A 118 -18.44 2.08 -1.64
C PHE A 118 -19.20 2.77 -2.78
N ASP A 119 -20.50 3.02 -2.58
CA ASP A 119 -21.38 3.52 -3.64
C ASP A 119 -20.86 4.81 -4.29
N GLY A 120 -20.90 4.82 -5.63
CA GLY A 120 -20.49 5.97 -6.44
C GLY A 120 -19.00 6.06 -6.75
N ILE A 121 -18.19 5.13 -6.24
CA ILE A 121 -16.75 5.03 -6.52
C ILE A 121 -16.47 3.60 -7.01
N PRO A 122 -15.75 3.41 -8.14
CA PRO A 122 -15.34 2.07 -8.56
C PRO A 122 -14.58 1.35 -7.44
N ALA A 123 -14.85 0.07 -7.23
CA ALA A 123 -14.18 -0.72 -6.21
C ALA A 123 -12.66 -0.82 -6.51
N HIS A 124 -11.85 -0.59 -5.48
CA HIS A 124 -10.39 -0.62 -5.58
C HIS A 124 -9.74 -0.76 -4.22
N LEU A 125 -8.48 -1.17 -4.23
CA LEU A 125 -7.54 -0.94 -3.13
C LEU A 125 -6.86 0.41 -3.36
N HIS A 126 -6.78 1.23 -2.32
CA HIS A 126 -5.87 2.36 -2.31
C HIS A 126 -4.58 1.96 -1.58
N LEU A 127 -3.47 1.95 -2.31
CA LEU A 127 -2.13 1.65 -1.81
C LEU A 127 -1.22 2.86 -1.98
N ALA A 128 -0.60 3.35 -0.92
CA ALA A 128 0.46 4.36 -1.02
C ALA A 128 1.75 3.83 -0.38
N LEU A 129 2.90 4.08 -1.03
CA LEU A 129 4.21 3.66 -0.54
C LEU A 129 5.06 4.87 -0.13
N VAL A 130 5.96 4.66 0.82
CA VAL A 130 6.80 5.72 1.38
C VAL A 130 8.21 5.23 1.72
N GLU A 131 9.22 6.06 1.49
CA GLU A 131 10.53 5.96 2.12
C GLU A 131 10.55 6.80 3.41
N ILE A 132 11.05 6.23 4.50
CA ILE A 132 11.17 6.89 5.80
C ILE A 132 12.62 7.34 5.98
N VAL A 133 12.89 8.56 5.51
CA VAL A 133 14.24 9.16 5.50
C VAL A 133 14.59 9.68 6.89
N GLY A 134 15.81 9.42 7.36
CA GLY A 134 16.28 9.87 8.68
C GLY A 134 15.83 9.03 9.87
N GLY A 135 14.95 8.04 9.66
CA GLY A 135 14.48 7.11 10.71
C GLY A 135 13.56 7.75 11.75
N LEU A 136 12.90 6.93 12.57
CA LEU A 136 11.91 7.42 13.53
C LEU A 136 12.52 7.78 14.89
N PRO A 137 11.91 8.70 15.67
CA PRO A 137 10.68 9.46 15.38
C PRO A 137 10.91 10.77 14.59
N GLY A 138 12.15 11.13 14.24
CA GLY A 138 12.50 12.44 13.67
C GLY A 138 12.60 12.51 12.14
N GLY A 139 12.30 11.41 11.45
CA GLY A 139 12.43 11.28 10.00
C GLY A 139 11.27 11.88 9.23
N SER A 140 11.44 11.93 7.91
CA SER A 140 10.43 12.40 6.96
C SER A 140 9.89 11.26 6.11
N TYR A 141 8.62 11.37 5.76
CA TYR A 141 7.93 10.47 4.86
C TYR A 141 8.02 11.01 3.44
N GLN A 142 8.80 10.36 2.59
CA GLN A 142 8.93 10.67 1.17
C GLN A 142 8.08 9.69 0.37
N GLY A 143 7.05 10.18 -0.32
CA GLY A 143 6.19 9.34 -1.15
C GLY A 143 6.97 8.67 -2.28
N VAL A 144 6.57 7.44 -2.59
CA VAL A 144 7.24 6.56 -3.56
C VAL A 144 6.27 6.23 -4.68
N ASP A 145 6.66 6.55 -5.91
CA ASP A 145 5.90 6.18 -7.11
C ASP A 145 6.45 4.87 -7.68
N LEU A 146 5.66 3.81 -7.56
CA LEU A 146 5.87 2.51 -8.20
C LEU A 146 4.65 2.07 -9.00
N TYR A 147 3.76 3.01 -9.36
CA TYR A 147 2.44 2.69 -9.91
C TYR A 147 2.52 1.86 -11.18
N GLY A 148 3.34 2.27 -12.15
CA GLY A 148 3.53 1.52 -13.40
C GLY A 148 3.99 0.09 -13.17
N HIS A 149 4.89 -0.12 -12.20
CA HIS A 149 5.39 -1.44 -11.87
C HIS A 149 4.35 -2.31 -11.17
N VAL A 150 3.58 -1.76 -10.22
CA VAL A 150 2.51 -2.50 -9.53
C VAL A 150 1.40 -2.92 -10.51
N VAL A 151 1.06 -2.06 -11.47
CA VAL A 151 0.09 -2.38 -12.53
C VAL A 151 0.63 -3.46 -13.47
N GLU A 152 1.91 -3.39 -13.86
CA GLU A 152 2.55 -4.42 -14.70
C GLU A 152 2.62 -5.79 -13.99
N ALA A 153 2.88 -5.80 -12.68
CA ALA A 153 2.95 -7.00 -11.87
C ALA A 153 1.58 -7.61 -11.53
N ALA A 154 0.48 -6.89 -11.75
CA ALA A 154 -0.86 -7.35 -11.37
C ALA A 154 -1.29 -8.63 -12.11
N ASN A 155 -2.12 -9.44 -11.46
CA ASN A 155 -2.54 -10.76 -11.95
C ASN A 155 -1.34 -11.70 -12.27
N SER A 156 -0.26 -11.59 -11.50
CA SER A 156 0.93 -12.43 -11.64
C SER A 156 1.61 -12.66 -10.28
N ASP A 157 2.54 -13.60 -10.25
CA ASP A 157 3.40 -13.86 -9.09
C ASP A 157 4.75 -13.11 -9.18
N LEU A 158 4.82 -12.05 -10.01
CA LEU A 158 6.04 -11.27 -10.19
C LEU A 158 6.49 -10.65 -8.86
N VAL A 159 7.79 -10.74 -8.61
CA VAL A 159 8.48 -10.11 -7.49
C VAL A 159 9.57 -9.22 -8.05
N ALA A 160 9.69 -8.00 -7.52
CA ALA A 160 10.75 -7.09 -7.89
C ALA A 160 11.58 -6.66 -6.69
N SER A 161 12.88 -6.58 -6.90
CA SER A 161 13.84 -6.02 -5.96
C SER A 161 13.88 -4.51 -6.12
N VAL A 162 13.36 -3.76 -5.14
CA VAL A 162 13.31 -2.29 -5.20
C VAL A 162 14.38 -1.69 -4.30
N ALA A 163 15.33 -0.96 -4.90
CA ALA A 163 16.47 -0.36 -4.23
C ALA A 163 16.22 1.11 -3.86
N PHE A 164 16.42 1.44 -2.60
CA PHE A 164 16.24 2.76 -1.99
C PHE A 164 17.58 3.38 -1.58
N ALA A 165 17.76 4.67 -1.87
CA ALA A 165 19.00 5.39 -1.61
C ALA A 165 19.10 6.01 -0.20
N ARG A 166 18.01 6.05 0.57
CA ARG A 166 17.90 6.68 1.91
C ARG A 166 17.94 8.19 1.93
N ASP A 167 17.64 8.84 0.83
CA ASP A 167 17.75 10.28 0.67
C ASP A 167 16.50 10.92 0.05
N GLY A 168 15.44 10.14 -0.15
CA GLY A 168 14.20 10.59 -0.76
C GLY A 168 14.23 10.64 -2.28
N THR A 169 15.32 10.22 -2.93
CA THR A 169 15.31 10.03 -4.38
C THR A 169 14.43 8.83 -4.75
N PRO A 170 13.76 8.86 -5.92
CA PRO A 170 12.92 7.74 -6.36
C PRO A 170 13.71 6.43 -6.36
N PRO A 171 13.13 5.33 -5.85
CA PRO A 171 13.81 4.05 -5.82
C PRO A 171 13.97 3.46 -7.23
N VAL A 172 14.91 2.52 -7.37
CA VAL A 172 15.17 1.81 -8.63
C VAL A 172 14.59 0.41 -8.54
N VAL A 173 13.76 0.05 -9.50
CA VAL A 173 13.22 -1.32 -9.63
C VAL A 173 14.24 -2.18 -10.39
N GLY A 174 14.74 -3.23 -9.74
CA GLY A 174 15.55 -4.29 -10.33
C GLY A 174 14.69 -5.51 -10.67
N GLY A 175 15.09 -6.24 -11.73
CA GLY A 175 14.49 -7.52 -12.14
C GLY A 175 15.43 -8.69 -11.93
#